data_AF-A0A955ZL17-F1
#
_entry.id   AF-A0A955ZL17-F1
#
_cell.length_a   1.000
_cell.length_b   1.000
_cell.length_c   1.000
_cell.angle_alpha   90.00
_cell.angle_beta   90.00
_cell.angle_gamma   90.00
#
_symmetry.space_group_name_H-M   'P 1'
#
loop_
_entity.id
_entity.type
_entity.pdbx_description
1 polymer ?
#
loop_
_entity_poly.entity_id
_entity_poly.type
_entity_poly.pdbx_seq_one_letter_code
_entity_poly.pdbx_strand_id
1 'polypeptide(L)'
;MRRAAATVAALLAASACAKIIGADFDNVSPRPTQDSGTGDAEVCVSAEPIGPPEVADDPGTTTFTGVTRTVDFGEGTTGGVPDYLSVGFDLDRTCTGHPDPAVCQPAPWTEGDATDGIHGEDNGVGRMLSRQKDVFGTDVVSGPIVTKAIGAGTFAPVGLFEVSDWNGFSEDLKVTVKWVVALATTKAPGGKPPKLDGTDAWPVASELSVTGSGSDTAPATYTSTSAYVNESKLVAHFDHVLYAFANVYMDVYDVEMQADVVFDAASGTRKLENGLMSGWATADSLILLIPQMTSDLLGVPLCTNSSTYAATKQFICRGADYASKSYVAGEPCDGTTFGMRFDTTPVTIGAVVPLPEVTAKCPAEYDPAKDTCTKAEQL
;
A
#
# COMPACT_ATOMS: atom_id res chain seq x y z
N MET A 1 -28.26 -20.28 30.81
CA MET A 1 -27.87 -21.27 29.79
C MET A 1 -28.64 -21.06 28.47
N ARG A 2 -28.43 -19.93 27.78
CA ARG A 2 -29.00 -19.65 26.44
C ARG A 2 -28.06 -18.71 25.67
N ARG A 3 -26.87 -19.18 25.32
CA ARG A 3 -25.94 -18.57 24.35
C ARG A 3 -25.03 -19.68 23.81
N ALA A 4 -25.53 -20.49 22.88
CA ALA A 4 -24.74 -21.56 22.24
C ALA A 4 -25.28 -21.99 20.85
N ALA A 5 -26.08 -21.17 20.16
CA ALA A 5 -26.73 -21.59 18.91
C ALA A 5 -26.59 -20.61 17.73
N ALA A 6 -25.80 -19.53 17.85
CA ALA A 6 -25.65 -18.53 16.78
C ALA A 6 -24.36 -18.68 15.95
N THR A 7 -23.40 -19.51 16.36
CA THR A 7 -22.06 -19.56 15.74
C THR A 7 -21.93 -20.58 14.60
N VAL A 8 -22.89 -21.50 14.43
CA VAL A 8 -22.81 -22.56 13.40
C VAL A 8 -23.43 -22.12 12.05
N ALA A 9 -24.25 -21.06 12.03
CA ALA A 9 -24.87 -20.57 10.79
C ALA A 9 -23.95 -19.66 9.94
N ALA A 10 -22.92 -19.05 10.53
CA ALA A 10 -22.02 -18.14 9.82
C ALA A 10 -20.96 -18.88 8.95
N LEU A 11 -20.50 -20.06 9.38
CA LEU A 11 -19.53 -20.87 8.63
C LEU A 11 -20.14 -21.59 7.41
N LEU A 12 -21.45 -21.85 7.41
CA LEU A 12 -22.16 -22.40 6.25
C LEU A 12 -22.54 -21.32 5.22
N ALA A 13 -22.55 -20.04 5.60
CA ALA A 13 -22.79 -18.95 4.65
C ALA A 13 -21.54 -18.63 3.81
N ALA A 14 -20.34 -18.72 4.40
CA ALA A 14 -19.09 -18.44 3.67
C ALA A 14 -18.74 -19.51 2.62
N SER A 15 -19.01 -20.79 2.91
CA SER A 15 -18.80 -21.88 1.95
C SER A 15 -19.90 -22.00 0.88
N ALA A 16 -21.08 -21.42 1.13
CA ALA A 16 -22.17 -21.36 0.14
C ALA A 16 -21.99 -20.22 -0.87
N CYS A 17 -21.31 -19.12 -0.52
CA CYS A 17 -21.06 -18.05 -1.48
C CYS A 17 -20.13 -18.49 -2.62
N ALA A 18 -19.13 -19.34 -2.37
CA ALA A 18 -18.22 -19.82 -3.43
C ALA A 18 -18.90 -20.73 -4.47
N LYS A 19 -20.02 -21.40 -4.14
CA LYS A 19 -20.77 -22.26 -5.08
C LYS A 19 -21.96 -21.58 -5.77
N ILE A 20 -22.41 -20.43 -5.29
CA ILE A 20 -23.61 -19.76 -5.84
C ILE A 20 -23.28 -18.81 -7.00
N ILE A 21 -22.04 -18.32 -7.13
CA ILE A 21 -21.73 -17.29 -8.15
C ILE A 21 -21.45 -17.87 -9.53
N GLY A 22 -21.19 -19.19 -9.67
CA GLY A 22 -20.95 -19.81 -10.98
C GLY A 22 -19.95 -19.03 -11.84
N ALA A 23 -18.91 -18.46 -11.21
CA ALA A 23 -17.90 -17.69 -11.90
C ALA A 23 -17.15 -18.65 -12.83
N ASP A 24 -17.39 -18.48 -14.13
CA ASP A 24 -16.71 -19.16 -15.21
C ASP A 24 -15.38 -18.45 -15.45
N PHE A 25 -14.32 -18.97 -14.83
CA PHE A 25 -12.96 -18.42 -14.93
C PHE A 25 -12.27 -18.79 -16.26
N ASP A 26 -12.87 -19.66 -17.08
CA ASP A 26 -12.29 -20.11 -18.34
C ASP A 26 -12.54 -19.10 -19.50
N ASN A 27 -13.33 -18.04 -19.26
CA ASN A 27 -13.79 -17.10 -20.28
C ASN A 27 -13.38 -15.62 -20.08
N VAL A 28 -12.42 -15.34 -19.19
CA VAL A 28 -11.84 -13.99 -19.09
C VAL A 28 -10.91 -13.77 -20.30
N SER A 29 -11.45 -13.26 -21.40
CA SER A 29 -10.63 -12.86 -22.54
C SER A 29 -9.71 -11.70 -22.15
N PRO A 30 -8.40 -11.76 -22.46
CA PRO A 30 -7.52 -10.62 -22.34
C PRO A 30 -8.11 -9.44 -23.15
N ARG A 31 -8.04 -8.25 -22.54
CA ARG A 31 -8.55 -7.00 -23.09
C ARG A 31 -8.07 -6.83 -24.54
N PRO A 32 -8.92 -6.33 -25.47
CA PRO A 32 -8.48 -6.09 -26.84
C PRO A 32 -7.26 -5.17 -26.81
N THR A 33 -6.15 -5.63 -27.38
CA THR A 33 -4.98 -4.80 -27.68
C THR A 33 -5.46 -3.60 -28.48
N GLN A 34 -5.33 -2.41 -27.90
CA GLN A 34 -5.75 -1.17 -28.53
C GLN A 34 -4.96 -1.02 -29.84
N ASP A 35 -5.69 -0.99 -30.97
CA ASP A 35 -5.11 -0.95 -32.31
C ASP A 35 -4.11 0.21 -32.41
N SER A 36 -2.89 -0.13 -32.81
CA SER A 36 -1.75 0.76 -33.06
C SER A 36 -2.01 1.64 -34.29
N GLY A 37 -2.95 2.58 -34.14
CA GLY A 37 -3.13 3.67 -35.08
C GLY A 37 -1.81 4.40 -35.25
N THR A 38 -1.39 4.59 -36.49
CA THR A 38 -0.10 5.19 -36.91
C THR A 38 0.04 6.68 -36.60
N GLY A 39 -0.54 7.16 -35.48
CA GLY A 39 -0.17 8.44 -34.88
C GLY A 39 1.21 8.32 -34.28
N ASP A 40 2.01 9.39 -34.36
CA ASP A 40 3.34 9.45 -33.78
C ASP A 40 3.31 8.85 -32.37
N ALA A 41 4.11 7.80 -32.14
CA ALA A 41 4.18 7.14 -30.85
C ALA A 41 4.48 8.22 -29.81
N GLU A 42 3.51 8.49 -28.95
CA GLU A 42 3.65 9.46 -27.87
C GLU A 42 4.87 9.00 -27.06
N VAL A 43 5.88 9.86 -27.01
CA VAL A 43 7.10 9.57 -26.27
C VAL A 43 6.68 9.46 -24.81
N CYS A 44 6.83 8.27 -24.24
CA CYS A 44 6.55 8.09 -22.83
C CYS A 44 7.42 9.04 -22.02
N VAL A 45 6.77 9.84 -21.18
CA VAL A 45 7.43 10.73 -20.23
C VAL A 45 7.26 10.06 -18.88
N SER A 46 8.36 9.58 -18.30
CA SER A 46 8.37 8.89 -16.99
C SER A 46 7.67 9.72 -15.91
N ALA A 47 6.79 9.07 -15.14
CA ALA A 47 6.12 9.65 -14.00
C ALA A 47 7.08 9.71 -12.80
N GLU A 48 7.83 10.81 -12.69
CA GLU A 48 8.72 11.07 -11.55
C GLU A 48 8.13 12.16 -10.63
N PRO A 49 8.49 12.18 -9.34
CA PRO A 49 8.25 13.34 -8.48
C PRO A 49 8.90 14.61 -9.07
N ILE A 50 8.31 15.78 -8.81
CA ILE A 50 8.93 17.06 -9.21
C ILE A 50 10.33 17.16 -8.59
N GLY A 51 11.34 17.53 -9.38
CA GLY A 51 12.72 17.66 -8.90
C GLY A 51 12.91 18.73 -7.81
N PRO A 52 14.07 18.73 -7.12
CA PRO A 52 14.38 19.71 -6.08
C PRO A 52 14.45 21.15 -6.62
N PRO A 53 14.16 22.17 -5.78
CA PRO A 53 14.22 23.56 -6.21
C PRO A 53 15.67 24.03 -6.42
N GLU A 54 15.86 25.05 -7.26
CA GLU A 54 17.18 25.68 -7.51
C GLU A 54 17.46 26.83 -6.52
N VAL A 55 17.14 26.67 -5.23
CA VAL A 55 17.35 27.69 -4.19
C VAL A 55 18.47 27.34 -3.23
N ALA A 56 18.99 28.34 -2.53
CA ALA A 56 19.92 28.12 -1.42
C ALA A 56 19.18 27.54 -0.22
N ASP A 57 19.87 26.69 0.54
CA ASP A 57 19.38 26.14 1.79
C ASP A 57 19.23 27.25 2.84
N ASP A 58 18.01 27.42 3.36
CA ASP A 58 17.67 28.36 4.43
C ASP A 58 17.21 27.56 5.64
N PRO A 59 17.77 27.79 6.84
CA PRO A 59 17.46 26.98 8.01
C PRO A 59 15.99 27.13 8.41
N GLY A 60 15.25 26.02 8.38
CA GLY A 60 13.87 25.98 8.81
C GLY A 60 13.67 25.65 10.29
N THR A 61 12.50 26.05 10.80
CA THR A 61 12.08 25.76 12.19
C THR A 61 10.63 25.27 12.26
N THR A 62 9.96 25.15 11.11
CA THR A 62 8.56 24.72 11.06
C THR A 62 8.49 23.21 11.22
N THR A 63 7.61 22.75 12.12
CA THR A 63 7.28 21.34 12.29
C THR A 63 5.77 21.14 12.20
N PHE A 64 5.33 20.08 11.54
CA PHE A 64 3.95 19.62 11.59
C PHE A 64 3.86 18.10 11.43
N THR A 65 2.73 17.54 11.86
CA THR A 65 2.49 16.10 11.83
C THR A 65 1.12 15.83 11.21
N GLY A 66 1.09 14.95 10.22
CA GLY A 66 -0.13 14.54 9.53
C GLY A 66 -0.28 13.03 9.50
N VAL A 67 -1.49 12.53 9.74
CA VAL A 67 -1.81 11.11 9.57
C VAL A 67 -2.65 10.90 8.33
N THR A 68 -2.39 9.83 7.60
CA THR A 68 -3.18 9.46 6.41
C THR A 68 -4.64 9.26 6.80
N ARG A 69 -5.54 9.97 6.11
CA ARG A 69 -6.98 9.96 6.35
C ARG A 69 -7.73 9.23 5.23
N THR A 70 -7.36 9.51 3.99
CA THR A 70 -7.94 8.93 2.79
C THR A 70 -6.87 8.18 2.04
N VAL A 71 -7.27 7.09 1.39
CA VAL A 71 -6.43 6.31 0.47
C VAL A 71 -7.26 5.90 -0.74
N ASP A 72 -6.63 5.93 -1.91
CA ASP A 72 -7.18 5.47 -3.19
C ASP A 72 -6.06 4.76 -3.95
N PHE A 73 -6.22 3.47 -4.25
CA PHE A 73 -5.21 2.67 -4.92
C PHE A 73 -5.38 2.68 -6.45
N GLY A 74 -6.32 3.46 -6.98
CA GLY A 74 -6.66 3.45 -8.39
C GLY A 74 -7.53 2.25 -8.80
N GLU A 75 -8.25 1.63 -7.87
CA GLU A 75 -9.13 0.49 -8.19
C GLU A 75 -10.39 0.89 -8.99
N GLY A 76 -10.63 2.20 -9.15
CA GLY A 76 -11.73 2.77 -9.91
C GLY A 76 -11.52 2.80 -11.43
N THR A 77 -12.47 3.44 -12.11
CA THR A 77 -12.34 3.74 -13.54
C THR A 77 -12.87 5.14 -13.85
N THR A 78 -12.11 5.91 -14.61
CA THR A 78 -12.51 7.22 -15.16
C THR A 78 -12.72 7.10 -16.65
N GLY A 79 -13.95 7.35 -17.13
CA GLY A 79 -14.27 7.21 -18.56
C GLY A 79 -14.09 5.80 -19.12
N GLY A 80 -14.13 4.77 -18.27
CA GLY A 80 -13.89 3.37 -18.65
C GLY A 80 -12.40 2.98 -18.71
N VAL A 81 -11.49 3.92 -18.41
CA VAL A 81 -10.06 3.65 -18.24
C VAL A 81 -9.81 3.34 -16.76
N PRO A 82 -9.14 2.23 -16.42
CA PRO A 82 -8.74 1.93 -15.05
C PRO A 82 -7.86 3.03 -14.47
N ASP A 83 -8.19 3.49 -13.26
CA ASP A 83 -7.50 4.62 -12.64
C ASP A 83 -6.07 4.26 -12.21
N TYR A 84 -5.80 2.98 -11.93
CA TYR A 84 -4.45 2.49 -11.55
C TYR A 84 -3.38 2.81 -12.59
N LEU A 85 -3.75 2.99 -13.86
CA LEU A 85 -2.85 3.37 -14.96
C LEU A 85 -2.32 4.82 -14.85
N SER A 86 -2.79 5.57 -13.85
CA SER A 86 -2.48 6.99 -13.60
C SER A 86 -2.25 7.27 -12.11
N VAL A 87 -2.01 6.22 -11.32
CA VAL A 87 -1.74 6.29 -9.90
C VAL A 87 -0.42 5.62 -9.66
N GLY A 88 0.61 6.42 -9.45
CA GLY A 88 1.92 5.93 -9.05
C GLY A 88 3.03 6.80 -9.62
N PHE A 89 4.23 6.28 -9.52
CA PHE A 89 5.45 6.80 -10.13
C PHE A 89 6.05 5.65 -10.92
N ASP A 90 6.96 5.96 -11.82
CA ASP A 90 7.77 5.00 -12.56
C ASP A 90 9.00 4.62 -11.70
N LEU A 91 8.93 3.46 -11.03
CA LEU A 91 9.93 3.03 -10.05
C LEU A 91 11.18 2.44 -10.72
N ASP A 92 11.01 1.83 -11.90
CA ASP A 92 12.11 1.23 -12.66
C ASP A 92 12.70 2.13 -13.76
N ARG A 93 12.09 3.32 -13.95
CA ARG A 93 12.45 4.34 -14.94
C ARG A 93 12.34 3.83 -16.37
N THR A 94 11.41 2.91 -16.60
CA THR A 94 11.16 2.28 -17.88
C THR A 94 9.68 2.40 -18.20
N CYS A 95 9.35 2.63 -19.48
CA CYS A 95 7.97 2.62 -19.92
C CYS A 95 7.60 1.27 -20.52
N THR A 96 7.48 0.26 -19.66
CA THR A 96 7.20 -1.11 -20.05
C THR A 96 5.92 -1.21 -20.86
N GLY A 97 6.07 -1.72 -22.07
CA GLY A 97 4.98 -1.96 -23.02
C GLY A 97 4.78 -0.84 -24.04
N HIS A 98 5.35 0.36 -23.85
CA HIS A 98 5.27 1.47 -24.80
C HIS A 98 6.46 2.45 -24.68
N PRO A 99 7.54 2.36 -25.49
CA PRO A 99 7.95 1.32 -26.44
C PRO A 99 8.91 0.27 -25.83
N ASP A 100 9.18 0.35 -24.53
CA ASP A 100 10.25 -0.42 -23.90
C ASP A 100 9.84 -1.87 -23.61
N PRO A 101 10.80 -2.82 -23.68
CA PRO A 101 10.53 -4.19 -23.31
C PRO A 101 10.29 -4.31 -21.80
N ALA A 102 9.54 -5.34 -21.41
CA ALA A 102 9.31 -5.62 -20.00
C ALA A 102 10.61 -5.87 -19.23
N VAL A 103 10.72 -5.17 -18.11
CA VAL A 103 11.87 -5.21 -17.20
C VAL A 103 12.02 -6.57 -16.54
N CYS A 104 10.90 -7.24 -16.27
CA CYS A 104 10.83 -8.62 -15.82
C CYS A 104 9.74 -9.42 -16.55
N GLN A 105 9.70 -10.73 -16.29
CA GLN A 105 8.69 -11.63 -16.84
C GLN A 105 7.76 -12.11 -15.72
N PRO A 106 6.43 -11.96 -15.85
CA PRO A 106 5.49 -12.55 -14.93
C PRO A 106 5.73 -14.06 -14.79
N ALA A 107 5.44 -14.61 -13.60
CA ALA A 107 5.58 -16.05 -13.40
C ALA A 107 4.71 -16.83 -14.41
N PRO A 108 5.23 -17.88 -15.09
CA PRO A 108 4.51 -18.52 -16.21
C PRO A 108 3.13 -19.09 -15.87
N TRP A 109 2.87 -19.38 -14.60
CA TRP A 109 1.62 -19.95 -14.11
C TRP A 109 0.58 -18.89 -13.70
N THR A 110 0.99 -17.61 -13.64
CA THR A 110 0.10 -16.53 -13.22
C THR A 110 -0.62 -15.91 -14.40
N GLU A 111 -0.11 -15.94 -15.63
CA GLU A 111 -0.62 -15.08 -16.72
C GLU A 111 -0.63 -13.59 -16.31
N GLY A 112 0.33 -13.21 -15.43
CA GLY A 112 0.48 -11.83 -15.00
C GLY A 112 0.85 -10.92 -16.16
N ASP A 113 0.73 -9.62 -15.91
CA ASP A 113 1.07 -8.56 -16.85
C ASP A 113 2.00 -7.60 -16.11
N ALA A 114 3.16 -7.31 -16.69
CA ALA A 114 4.14 -6.36 -16.15
C ALA A 114 4.15 -5.06 -16.98
N THR A 115 3.07 -4.77 -17.71
CA THR A 115 2.90 -3.51 -18.44
C THR A 115 2.56 -2.37 -17.48
N ASP A 116 3.18 -1.22 -17.72
CA ASP A 116 3.04 -0.03 -16.88
C ASP A 116 1.81 0.80 -17.24
N GLY A 117 1.60 1.86 -16.46
CA GLY A 117 0.67 2.95 -16.73
C GLY A 117 1.04 3.81 -17.94
N ILE A 118 0.32 4.92 -18.09
CA ILE A 118 0.40 5.83 -19.25
C ILE A 118 1.79 6.49 -19.39
N HIS A 119 2.48 6.69 -18.28
CA HIS A 119 3.75 7.38 -18.13
C HIS A 119 4.80 6.49 -17.42
N GLY A 120 4.70 5.17 -17.58
CA GLY A 120 5.51 4.24 -16.82
C GLY A 120 5.03 4.05 -15.38
N GLU A 121 3.81 4.49 -15.00
CA GLU A 121 3.37 4.34 -13.60
C GLU A 121 3.27 2.86 -13.18
N ASP A 122 3.96 2.55 -12.08
CA ASP A 122 3.98 1.25 -11.43
C ASP A 122 2.87 1.13 -10.38
N ASN A 123 1.87 0.27 -10.63
CA ASN A 123 0.79 0.04 -9.67
C ASN A 123 0.15 -1.36 -9.74
N GLY A 124 0.96 -2.39 -9.50
CA GLY A 124 0.53 -3.78 -9.42
C GLY A 124 -0.61 -4.01 -8.42
N VAL A 125 -0.57 -3.37 -7.25
CA VAL A 125 -1.66 -3.41 -6.26
C VAL A 125 -2.96 -2.83 -6.83
N GLY A 126 -2.95 -1.64 -7.42
CA GLY A 126 -4.15 -1.04 -8.03
C GLY A 126 -4.74 -1.92 -9.12
N ARG A 127 -3.88 -2.49 -9.97
CA ARG A 127 -4.28 -3.47 -11.00
C ARG A 127 -4.93 -4.71 -10.38
N MET A 128 -4.33 -5.30 -9.35
CA MET A 128 -4.92 -6.41 -8.61
C MET A 128 -6.29 -6.03 -8.04
N LEU A 129 -6.36 -4.91 -7.32
CA LEU A 129 -7.58 -4.49 -6.63
C LEU A 129 -8.74 -4.26 -7.61
N SER A 130 -8.47 -3.72 -8.81
CA SER A 130 -9.47 -3.54 -9.86
C SER A 130 -10.07 -4.86 -10.39
N ARG A 131 -9.37 -6.00 -10.21
CA ARG A 131 -9.77 -7.34 -10.69
C ARG A 131 -10.33 -8.25 -9.59
N GLN A 132 -10.41 -7.79 -8.35
CA GLN A 132 -10.89 -8.62 -7.23
C GLN A 132 -12.29 -9.18 -7.49
N LYS A 133 -13.19 -8.37 -8.05
CA LYS A 133 -14.55 -8.80 -8.34
C LYS A 133 -14.61 -9.92 -9.36
N ASP A 134 -13.71 -9.92 -10.34
CA ASP A 134 -13.63 -10.97 -11.35
C ASP A 134 -13.13 -12.28 -10.74
N VAL A 135 -12.23 -12.21 -9.75
CA VAL A 135 -11.64 -13.38 -9.09
C VAL A 135 -12.50 -13.92 -7.94
N PHE A 136 -13.05 -13.04 -7.11
CA PHE A 136 -13.74 -13.40 -5.86
C PHE A 136 -15.24 -13.14 -5.88
N GLY A 137 -15.78 -12.54 -6.95
CA GLY A 137 -17.18 -12.14 -7.06
C GLY A 137 -17.56 -10.91 -6.23
N THR A 138 -16.62 -10.34 -5.48
CA THR A 138 -16.81 -9.17 -4.60
C THR A 138 -15.50 -8.42 -4.41
N ASP A 139 -15.60 -7.13 -4.08
CA ASP A 139 -14.46 -6.33 -3.63
C ASP A 139 -14.17 -6.65 -2.16
N VAL A 140 -13.06 -7.33 -1.89
CA VAL A 140 -12.67 -7.76 -0.53
C VAL A 140 -11.99 -6.61 0.21
N VAL A 141 -11.19 -5.82 -0.49
CA VAL A 141 -10.53 -4.63 0.03
C VAL A 141 -10.50 -3.53 -1.04
N SER A 142 -10.60 -2.27 -0.64
CA SER A 142 -10.56 -1.11 -1.53
C SER A 142 -10.16 0.13 -0.75
N GLY A 143 -9.74 1.18 -1.44
CA GLY A 143 -9.47 2.51 -0.88
C GLY A 143 -10.62 3.02 -0.01
N PRO A 144 -11.90 2.98 -0.45
CA PRO A 144 -13.05 3.32 0.39
C PRO A 144 -13.20 2.46 1.65
N ILE A 145 -12.94 1.15 1.57
CA ILE A 145 -12.99 0.25 2.74
C ILE A 145 -11.89 0.62 3.74
N VAL A 146 -10.65 0.81 3.27
CA VAL A 146 -9.50 1.17 4.11
C VAL A 146 -9.69 2.56 4.72
N THR A 147 -10.05 3.55 3.91
CA THR A 147 -10.37 4.93 4.35
C THR A 147 -11.43 4.94 5.46
N LYS A 148 -12.53 4.20 5.27
CA LYS A 148 -13.59 4.11 6.29
C LYS A 148 -13.08 3.46 7.58
N ALA A 149 -12.27 2.42 7.48
CA ALA A 149 -11.72 1.72 8.63
C ALA A 149 -10.67 2.56 9.40
N ILE A 150 -9.89 3.38 8.70
CA ILE A 150 -9.00 4.39 9.31
C ILE A 150 -9.83 5.42 10.08
N GLY A 151 -10.89 5.96 9.45
CA GLY A 151 -11.78 6.93 10.11
C GLY A 151 -12.54 6.36 11.30
N ALA A 152 -12.79 5.04 11.33
CA ALA A 152 -13.33 4.34 12.49
C ALA A 152 -12.27 4.00 13.56
N GLY A 153 -10.98 4.19 13.25
CA GLY A 153 -9.85 3.83 14.12
C GLY A 153 -9.58 2.33 14.20
N THR A 154 -10.26 1.52 13.39
CA THR A 154 -10.15 0.05 13.41
C THR A 154 -8.96 -0.45 12.62
N PHE A 155 -8.52 0.31 11.61
CA PHE A 155 -7.28 0.09 10.88
C PHE A 155 -6.23 1.14 11.27
N ALA A 156 -4.98 0.71 11.35
CA ALA A 156 -3.85 1.61 11.33
C ALA A 156 -3.87 2.40 10.01
N PRO A 157 -3.58 3.70 10.05
CA PRO A 157 -3.41 4.50 8.84
C PRO A 157 -2.14 4.05 8.13
N VAL A 158 -2.10 4.21 6.81
CA VAL A 158 -0.96 3.77 6.00
C VAL A 158 0.34 4.43 6.46
N GLY A 159 0.33 5.75 6.65
CA GLY A 159 1.46 6.51 7.19
C GLY A 159 1.05 7.63 8.14
N LEU A 160 1.94 7.95 9.07
CA LEU A 160 1.96 9.17 9.86
C LEU A 160 3.28 9.89 9.57
N PHE A 161 3.20 11.11 9.07
CA PHE A 161 4.35 11.88 8.61
C PHE A 161 4.64 13.01 9.59
N GLU A 162 5.88 13.06 10.10
CA GLU A 162 6.43 14.21 10.81
C GLU A 162 7.34 14.97 9.84
N VAL A 163 7.01 16.23 9.56
CA VAL A 163 7.83 17.13 8.76
C VAL A 163 8.49 18.13 9.68
N SER A 164 9.81 18.25 9.67
CA SER A 164 10.58 19.20 10.47
C SER A 164 11.64 19.92 9.63
N ASP A 165 12.24 20.95 10.24
CA ASP A 165 13.32 21.76 9.65
C ASP A 165 12.92 22.49 8.36
N TRP A 166 11.61 22.64 8.11
CA TRP A 166 11.11 23.39 6.95
C TRP A 166 11.09 24.90 7.22
N ASN A 167 11.57 25.67 6.24
CA ASN A 167 11.64 27.13 6.29
C ASN A 167 10.26 27.82 6.18
N GLY A 168 9.22 27.08 5.79
CA GLY A 168 7.84 27.58 5.69
C GLY A 168 7.50 28.22 4.33
N PHE A 169 8.43 28.24 3.38
CA PHE A 169 8.24 28.76 2.02
C PHE A 169 7.86 27.65 1.04
N SER A 170 7.43 28.05 -0.16
CA SER A 170 7.07 27.14 -1.26
C SER A 170 8.26 26.38 -1.84
N GLU A 171 9.47 26.82 -1.53
CA GLU A 171 10.73 26.23 -1.98
C GLU A 171 11.64 26.05 -0.75
N ASP A 172 12.08 24.82 -0.53
CA ASP A 172 13.05 24.47 0.50
C ASP A 172 13.85 23.28 -0.01
N LEU A 173 15.17 23.47 -0.19
CA LEU A 173 16.04 22.43 -0.72
C LEU A 173 16.19 21.24 0.24
N LYS A 174 15.90 21.43 1.53
CA LYS A 174 16.12 20.41 2.53
C LYS A 174 15.12 20.50 3.68
N VAL A 175 14.28 19.47 3.75
CA VAL A 175 13.42 19.25 4.92
C VAL A 175 13.66 17.86 5.49
N THR A 176 13.31 17.65 6.74
CA THR A 176 13.31 16.32 7.34
C THR A 176 11.89 15.78 7.27
N VAL A 177 11.69 14.61 6.68
CA VAL A 177 10.43 13.87 6.72
C VAL A 177 10.66 12.54 7.39
N LYS A 178 9.88 12.25 8.43
CA LYS A 178 9.86 10.94 9.09
C LYS A 178 8.53 10.25 8.85
N TRP A 179 8.59 8.98 8.48
CA TRP A 179 7.48 8.05 8.55
C TRP A 179 7.46 7.43 9.94
N VAL A 180 6.38 7.63 10.68
CA VAL A 180 6.18 7.06 12.01
C VAL A 180 5.16 5.92 11.89
N VAL A 181 5.50 4.75 12.43
CA VAL A 181 4.61 3.58 12.36
C VAL A 181 3.42 3.79 13.28
N ALA A 182 2.28 4.14 12.69
CA ALA A 182 1.03 4.34 13.39
C ALA A 182 0.30 3.01 13.65
N LEU A 183 -0.54 3.00 14.69
CA LEU A 183 -1.38 1.85 15.03
C LEU A 183 -2.87 2.22 14.93
N ALA A 184 -3.74 1.21 14.88
CA ALA A 184 -5.19 1.43 15.00
C ALA A 184 -5.54 2.02 16.37
N THR A 185 -6.23 3.17 16.39
CA THR A 185 -6.56 3.87 17.65
C THR A 185 -7.43 3.02 18.57
N THR A 186 -8.34 2.20 18.03
CA THR A 186 -9.22 1.34 18.85
C THR A 186 -8.52 0.09 19.38
N LYS A 187 -7.35 -0.26 18.83
CA LYS A 187 -6.54 -1.39 19.32
C LYS A 187 -5.57 -0.97 20.44
N ALA A 188 -5.34 0.33 20.63
CA ALA A 188 -4.53 0.85 21.74
C ALA A 188 -5.27 0.75 23.10
N PRO A 189 -4.55 0.66 24.24
CA PRO A 189 -5.15 0.67 25.56
C PRO A 189 -6.03 1.91 25.80
N GLY A 190 -7.33 1.71 26.06
CA GLY A 190 -8.29 2.81 26.22
C GLY A 190 -8.70 3.50 24.91
N GLY A 191 -8.40 2.86 23.77
CA GLY A 191 -8.63 3.34 22.42
C GLY A 191 -10.06 3.79 22.15
N LYS A 192 -10.19 4.88 21.39
CA LYS A 192 -11.46 5.43 20.89
C LYS A 192 -11.34 5.67 19.38
N PRO A 193 -12.45 5.64 18.63
CA PRO A 193 -12.45 6.13 17.26
C PRO A 193 -11.90 7.57 17.20
N PRO A 194 -11.05 7.90 16.22
CA PRO A 194 -10.52 9.25 16.05
C PRO A 194 -11.64 10.20 15.62
N LYS A 195 -11.47 11.50 15.88
CA LYS A 195 -12.41 12.52 15.39
C LYS A 195 -12.03 13.06 14.02
N LEU A 196 -10.74 12.99 13.68
CA LEU A 196 -10.13 13.56 12.48
C LEU A 196 -10.36 15.07 12.38
N ASP A 197 -10.32 15.77 13.53
CA ASP A 197 -10.58 17.21 13.65
C ASP A 197 -9.32 18.04 13.95
N GLY A 198 -8.14 17.43 13.84
CA GLY A 198 -6.86 18.06 14.16
C GLY A 198 -6.43 17.89 15.63
N THR A 199 -7.31 17.39 16.50
CA THR A 199 -7.03 17.28 17.95
C THR A 199 -6.65 15.87 18.40
N ASP A 200 -6.61 14.90 17.49
CA ASP A 200 -6.30 13.53 17.81
C ASP A 200 -4.82 13.34 18.17
N ALA A 201 -4.58 12.45 19.14
CA ALA A 201 -3.25 11.93 19.45
C ALA A 201 -3.19 10.48 18.99
N TRP A 202 -2.36 10.20 17.98
CA TRP A 202 -2.36 8.90 17.33
C TRP A 202 -1.36 7.93 17.99
N PRO A 203 -1.75 6.73 18.42
CA PRO A 203 -0.81 5.78 19.00
C PRO A 203 0.18 5.27 17.94
N VAL A 204 1.44 5.12 18.34
CA VAL A 204 2.53 4.70 17.46
C VAL A 204 3.24 3.48 18.02
N ALA A 205 3.82 2.67 17.14
CA ALA A 205 4.60 1.52 17.53
C ALA A 205 5.90 1.95 18.21
N SER A 206 6.33 1.26 19.25
CA SER A 206 7.71 1.34 19.74
C SER A 206 8.65 0.66 18.75
N GLU A 207 9.91 1.08 18.71
CA GLU A 207 10.94 0.32 18.00
C GLU A 207 10.95 -1.14 18.46
N LEU A 208 11.06 -2.07 17.51
CA LEU A 208 11.47 -3.43 17.81
C LEU A 208 12.97 -3.36 18.11
N SER A 209 13.36 -3.10 19.37
CA SER A 209 14.77 -3.22 19.76
C SER A 209 15.20 -4.69 19.58
N VAL A 210 15.82 -5.00 18.44
CA VAL A 210 16.36 -6.34 18.12
C VAL A 210 17.51 -6.71 19.07
N THR A 211 18.13 -5.71 19.71
CA THR A 211 19.27 -5.89 20.62
C THR A 211 18.88 -5.51 22.04
N GLY A 212 18.35 -6.49 22.78
CA GLY A 212 17.80 -6.28 24.12
C GLY A 212 18.69 -5.50 25.09
N SER A 213 18.06 -4.61 25.85
CA SER A 213 18.28 -4.30 27.28
C SER A 213 17.99 -2.83 27.65
N GLY A 214 17.69 -1.97 26.66
CA GLY A 214 17.17 -0.62 26.89
C GLY A 214 15.64 -0.60 26.86
N SER A 215 15.00 0.08 27.80
CA SER A 215 13.56 0.37 27.80
C SER A 215 13.24 1.47 26.79
N ASP A 216 13.64 1.32 25.53
CA ASP A 216 13.43 2.39 24.56
C ASP A 216 11.95 2.43 24.15
N THR A 217 11.31 3.47 24.67
CA THR A 217 9.92 3.89 24.44
C THR A 217 9.84 4.85 23.25
N ALA A 218 10.86 4.85 22.39
CA ALA A 218 10.89 5.69 21.20
C ALA A 218 9.95 5.13 20.12
N PRO A 219 9.25 6.00 19.37
CA PRO A 219 8.48 5.58 18.20
C PRO A 219 9.37 4.90 17.15
N ALA A 220 8.87 3.85 16.50
CA ALA A 220 9.48 3.32 15.30
C ALA A 220 9.34 4.34 14.16
N THR A 221 10.48 4.87 13.69
CA THR A 221 10.51 5.89 12.63
C THR A 221 11.48 5.55 11.51
N TYR A 222 11.10 5.89 10.29
CA TYR A 222 11.97 5.86 9.11
C TYR A 222 12.17 7.29 8.62
N THR A 223 13.41 7.70 8.39
CA THR A 223 13.72 9.06 7.91
C THR A 223 13.98 9.02 6.42
N SER A 224 13.36 9.95 5.70
CA SER A 224 13.58 10.14 4.27
C SER A 224 15.05 10.40 3.97
N THR A 225 15.62 9.72 2.97
CA THR A 225 17.02 9.91 2.56
C THR A 225 17.21 11.15 1.69
N SER A 226 16.13 11.58 1.02
CA SER A 226 16.04 12.85 0.29
C SER A 226 14.66 13.45 0.50
N ALA A 227 14.56 14.68 1.01
CA ALA A 227 13.29 15.38 1.09
C ALA A 227 13.47 16.90 0.94
N TYR A 228 12.53 17.51 0.24
CA TYR A 228 12.52 18.93 -0.10
C TYR A 228 11.08 19.41 -0.34
N VAL A 229 10.91 20.72 -0.46
CA VAL A 229 9.67 21.34 -0.91
C VAL A 229 9.95 22.09 -2.21
N ASN A 230 9.20 21.82 -3.27
CA ASN A 230 9.25 22.58 -4.52
C ASN A 230 7.83 22.92 -4.98
N GLU A 231 7.58 24.17 -5.38
CA GLU A 231 6.23 24.65 -5.74
C GLU A 231 5.13 24.33 -4.69
N SER A 232 5.49 24.37 -3.40
CA SER A 232 4.63 23.93 -2.27
C SER A 232 4.28 22.44 -2.25
N LYS A 233 4.98 21.62 -3.02
CA LYS A 233 4.89 20.15 -2.97
C LYS A 233 6.02 19.61 -2.12
N LEU A 234 5.67 18.88 -1.07
CA LEU A 234 6.61 18.11 -0.28
C LEU A 234 6.95 16.84 -1.06
N VAL A 235 8.24 16.63 -1.32
CA VAL A 235 8.77 15.39 -1.89
C VAL A 235 9.61 14.68 -0.84
N ALA A 236 9.46 13.36 -0.73
CA ALA A 236 10.25 12.52 0.15
C ALA A 236 10.54 11.16 -0.51
N HIS A 237 11.68 10.57 -0.16
CA HIS A 237 12.12 9.26 -0.62
C HIS A 237 12.61 8.42 0.56
N PHE A 238 12.09 7.20 0.69
CA PHE A 238 12.47 6.27 1.74
C PHE A 238 12.95 4.95 1.14
N ASP A 239 14.21 4.59 1.40
CA ASP A 239 14.77 3.31 0.93
C ASP A 239 13.95 2.10 1.43
N HIS A 240 13.39 2.22 2.64
CA HIS A 240 12.64 1.17 3.32
C HIS A 240 11.73 1.76 4.39
N VAL A 241 10.48 1.31 4.47
CA VAL A 241 9.56 1.60 5.58
C VAL A 241 8.72 0.38 5.96
N LEU A 242 8.19 0.40 7.19
CA LEU A 242 7.14 -0.52 7.59
C LEU A 242 5.76 0.08 7.29
N TYR A 243 5.10 -0.47 6.28
CA TYR A 243 3.81 -0.06 5.76
C TYR A 243 2.68 -0.80 6.47
N ALA A 244 1.63 -0.09 6.90
CA ALA A 244 0.46 -0.70 7.52
C ALA A 244 -0.71 -0.85 6.53
N PHE A 245 -1.10 -2.08 6.23
CA PHE A 245 -2.29 -2.40 5.42
C PHE A 245 -3.26 -3.28 6.20
N ALA A 246 -4.45 -2.78 6.52
CA ALA A 246 -5.46 -3.52 7.29
C ALA A 246 -4.92 -4.09 8.63
N ASN A 247 -4.10 -3.31 9.35
CA ASN A 247 -3.35 -3.71 10.56
C ASN A 247 -2.27 -4.77 10.38
N VAL A 248 -1.91 -5.06 9.14
CA VAL A 248 -0.79 -5.92 8.82
C VAL A 248 0.38 -5.03 8.41
N TYR A 249 1.53 -5.28 9.03
CA TYR A 249 2.73 -4.48 8.83
C TYR A 249 3.66 -5.22 7.89
N MET A 250 4.10 -4.56 6.83
CA MET A 250 4.92 -5.15 5.79
C MET A 250 6.04 -4.23 5.38
N ASP A 251 7.19 -4.81 5.07
CA ASP A 251 8.32 -4.08 4.51
C ASP A 251 7.97 -3.65 3.09
N VAL A 252 8.09 -2.35 2.83
CA VAL A 252 8.05 -1.79 1.49
C VAL A 252 9.35 -1.02 1.25
N TYR A 253 9.78 -0.99 0.00
CA TYR A 253 11.06 -0.46 -0.41
C TYR A 253 10.87 0.62 -1.46
N ASP A 254 11.88 1.48 -1.57
CA ASP A 254 11.98 2.50 -2.61
C ASP A 254 10.73 3.39 -2.69
N VAL A 255 10.30 3.88 -1.54
CA VAL A 255 9.05 4.63 -1.43
C VAL A 255 9.28 6.06 -1.86
N GLU A 256 8.65 6.45 -2.96
CA GLU A 256 8.56 7.82 -3.44
C GLU A 256 7.25 8.46 -3.02
N MET A 257 7.29 9.69 -2.52
CA MET A 257 6.13 10.43 -2.06
C MET A 257 6.18 11.88 -2.54
N GLN A 258 5.04 12.38 -3.03
CA GLN A 258 4.82 13.80 -3.31
C GLN A 258 3.44 14.22 -2.78
N ALA A 259 3.32 15.38 -2.13
CA ALA A 259 2.01 15.91 -1.73
C ALA A 259 1.99 17.44 -1.64
N ASP A 260 0.83 18.06 -1.85
CA ASP A 260 0.66 19.50 -1.67
C ASP A 260 0.67 19.85 -0.18
N VAL A 261 1.50 20.80 0.22
CA VAL A 261 1.51 21.32 1.60
C VAL A 261 0.47 22.44 1.72
N VAL A 262 -0.64 22.14 2.39
CA VAL A 262 -1.77 23.07 2.52
C VAL A 262 -1.82 23.64 3.94
N PHE A 263 -1.80 24.98 4.04
CA PHE A 263 -2.01 25.70 5.30
C PHE A 263 -3.48 26.04 5.49
N ASP A 264 -4.07 25.56 6.58
CA ASP A 264 -5.41 25.95 7.00
C ASP A 264 -5.33 27.17 7.91
N ALA A 265 -5.66 28.34 7.37
CA ALA A 265 -5.63 29.61 8.09
C ALA A 265 -6.61 29.67 9.28
N ALA A 266 -7.70 28.89 9.27
CA ALA A 266 -8.68 28.89 10.35
C ALA A 266 -8.17 28.13 11.58
N SER A 267 -7.49 27.01 11.37
CA SER A 267 -6.92 26.20 12.46
C SER A 267 -5.46 26.53 12.76
N GLY A 268 -4.76 27.23 11.86
CA GLY A 268 -3.33 27.47 11.95
C GLY A 268 -2.49 26.20 11.75
N THR A 269 -3.08 25.14 11.20
CA THR A 269 -2.43 23.85 11.01
C THR A 269 -2.02 23.63 9.56
N ARG A 270 -1.18 22.62 9.35
CA ARG A 270 -0.75 22.19 8.02
C ARG A 270 -1.08 20.73 7.81
N LYS A 271 -1.39 20.40 6.56
CA LYS A 271 -1.71 19.05 6.11
C LYS A 271 -1.13 18.85 4.71
N LEU A 272 -1.00 17.58 4.36
CA LEU A 272 -0.71 17.11 3.02
C LEU A 272 -2.03 16.76 2.32
N GLU A 273 -2.25 17.30 1.12
CA GLU A 273 -3.39 16.98 0.24
C GLU A 273 -2.89 16.58 -1.15
N ASN A 274 -3.75 15.90 -1.92
CA ASN A 274 -3.41 15.41 -3.27
C ASN A 274 -2.09 14.62 -3.27
N GLY A 275 -1.85 13.88 -2.20
CA GLY A 275 -0.65 13.08 -2.05
C GLY A 275 -0.65 11.95 -3.05
N LEU A 276 0.51 11.64 -3.59
CA LEU A 276 0.81 10.47 -4.41
C LEU A 276 2.00 9.76 -3.78
N MET A 277 1.90 8.44 -3.67
CA MET A 277 2.96 7.62 -3.13
C MET A 277 3.07 6.33 -3.91
N SER A 278 4.31 5.89 -4.13
CA SER A 278 4.60 4.61 -4.76
C SER A 278 5.72 3.90 -4.03
N GLY A 279 5.82 2.60 -4.24
CA GLY A 279 6.91 1.76 -3.77
C GLY A 279 6.61 0.31 -4.08
N TRP A 280 7.40 -0.61 -3.55
CA TRP A 280 7.18 -2.03 -3.84
C TRP A 280 7.43 -2.93 -2.62
N ALA A 281 6.81 -4.11 -2.64
CA ALA A 281 7.06 -5.18 -1.68
C ALA A 281 7.34 -6.48 -2.44
N THR A 282 8.04 -7.44 -1.82
CA THR A 282 8.16 -8.76 -2.45
C THR A 282 6.80 -9.46 -2.48
N ALA A 283 6.48 -10.12 -3.58
CA ALA A 283 5.23 -10.86 -3.72
C ALA A 283 5.15 -12.01 -2.70
N ASP A 284 6.30 -12.61 -2.36
CA ASP A 284 6.42 -13.62 -1.30
C ASP A 284 6.01 -13.03 0.07
N SER A 285 6.46 -11.82 0.42
CA SER A 285 6.02 -11.13 1.64
C SER A 285 4.50 -10.99 1.70
N LEU A 286 3.84 -10.64 0.59
CA LEU A 286 2.38 -10.50 0.52
C LEU A 286 1.65 -11.83 0.80
N ILE A 287 2.20 -12.97 0.36
CA ILE A 287 1.65 -14.30 0.65
C ILE A 287 1.65 -14.58 2.16
N LEU A 288 2.74 -14.23 2.85
CA LEU A 288 2.88 -14.44 4.30
C LEU A 288 1.78 -13.71 5.10
N LEU A 289 1.25 -12.62 4.54
CA LEU A 289 0.25 -11.78 5.19
C LEU A 289 -1.18 -12.28 5.01
N ILE A 290 -1.44 -13.19 4.06
CA ILE A 290 -2.77 -13.69 3.72
C ILE A 290 -3.57 -14.12 4.96
N PRO A 291 -3.06 -14.98 5.87
CA PRO A 291 -3.86 -15.44 7.01
C PRO A 291 -4.26 -14.30 7.95
N GLN A 292 -3.36 -13.35 8.17
CA GLN A 292 -3.61 -12.22 9.07
C GLN A 292 -4.56 -11.20 8.42
N MET A 293 -4.37 -10.88 7.14
CA MET A 293 -5.25 -9.96 6.40
C MET A 293 -6.67 -10.51 6.31
N THR A 294 -6.83 -11.77 5.93
CA THR A 294 -8.15 -12.42 5.83
C THR A 294 -8.82 -12.58 7.20
N SER A 295 -8.05 -12.85 8.26
CA SER A 295 -8.56 -12.83 9.63
C SER A 295 -9.09 -11.43 10.03
N ASP A 296 -8.38 -10.36 9.70
CA ASP A 296 -8.78 -9.00 10.08
C ASP A 296 -9.91 -8.44 9.20
N LEU A 297 -9.98 -8.83 7.92
CA LEU A 297 -11.00 -8.39 6.96
C LEU A 297 -12.28 -9.25 7.00
N LEU A 298 -12.13 -10.58 7.07
CA LEU A 298 -13.22 -11.55 6.92
C LEU A 298 -13.53 -12.32 8.20
N GLY A 299 -12.73 -12.15 9.26
CA GLY A 299 -12.89 -12.88 10.52
C GLY A 299 -12.44 -14.35 10.46
N VAL A 300 -11.84 -14.79 9.35
CA VAL A 300 -11.34 -16.16 9.17
C VAL A 300 -9.98 -16.13 8.47
N PRO A 301 -8.95 -16.81 8.99
CA PRO A 301 -7.67 -16.87 8.32
C PRO A 301 -7.72 -17.83 7.12
N LEU A 302 -7.13 -17.40 6.02
CA LEU A 302 -6.97 -18.21 4.82
C LEU A 302 -5.64 -18.97 4.88
N CYS A 303 -5.73 -20.28 5.06
CA CYS A 303 -4.60 -21.22 5.16
C CYS A 303 -4.45 -22.07 3.89
N THR A 304 -3.31 -22.74 3.71
CA THR A 304 -2.99 -23.46 2.46
C THR A 304 -3.93 -24.65 2.15
N ASN A 305 -4.63 -25.19 3.15
CA ASN A 305 -5.64 -26.24 2.96
C ASN A 305 -7.03 -25.72 2.57
N SER A 306 -7.22 -24.40 2.45
CA SER A 306 -8.47 -23.82 1.96
C SER A 306 -8.60 -24.01 0.45
N SER A 307 -9.80 -24.36 -0.01
CA SER A 307 -10.09 -24.47 -1.45
C SER A 307 -9.95 -23.15 -2.22
N THR A 308 -9.89 -22.01 -1.53
CA THR A 308 -9.71 -20.69 -2.16
C THR A 308 -8.27 -20.18 -2.10
N TYR A 309 -7.38 -20.87 -1.37
CA TYR A 309 -6.00 -20.42 -1.19
C TYR A 309 -5.25 -20.32 -2.52
N ALA A 310 -5.37 -21.37 -3.33
CA ALA A 310 -4.86 -21.43 -4.70
C ALA A 310 -5.18 -20.18 -5.54
N ALA A 311 -6.47 -19.80 -5.60
CA ALA A 311 -6.93 -18.63 -6.34
C ALA A 311 -6.40 -17.32 -5.73
N THR A 312 -6.36 -17.20 -4.39
CA THR A 312 -5.81 -16.01 -3.72
C THR A 312 -4.30 -15.86 -3.93
N LYS A 313 -3.55 -16.96 -3.88
CA LYS A 313 -2.12 -16.98 -4.17
C LYS A 313 -1.86 -16.58 -5.62
N GLN A 314 -2.60 -17.16 -6.57
CA GLN A 314 -2.50 -16.78 -7.97
C GLN A 314 -2.82 -15.29 -8.18
N PHE A 315 -3.86 -14.79 -7.52
CA PHE A 315 -4.21 -13.37 -7.54
C PHE A 315 -3.07 -12.47 -7.06
N ILE A 316 -2.40 -12.81 -5.97
CA ILE A 316 -1.23 -12.06 -5.46
C ILE A 316 -0.06 -12.15 -6.43
N CYS A 317 0.32 -13.35 -6.86
CA CYS A 317 1.45 -13.54 -7.75
C CYS A 317 1.23 -12.97 -9.17
N ARG A 318 -0.03 -12.77 -9.58
CA ARG A 318 -0.39 -12.06 -10.82
C ARG A 318 -0.05 -10.58 -10.78
N GLY A 319 0.00 -9.98 -9.59
CA GLY A 319 0.36 -8.58 -9.41
C GLY A 319 1.85 -8.33 -9.25
N ALA A 320 2.70 -9.34 -9.40
CA ALA A 320 4.14 -9.12 -9.45
C ALA A 320 4.52 -8.51 -10.81
N ASP A 321 5.06 -7.30 -10.78
CA ASP A 321 5.47 -6.50 -11.94
C ASP A 321 6.85 -5.86 -11.78
N TYR A 322 7.52 -6.07 -10.65
CA TYR A 322 8.82 -5.46 -10.36
C TYR A 322 9.93 -6.49 -10.18
N ALA A 323 11.16 -6.11 -10.55
CA ALA A 323 12.37 -6.94 -10.44
C ALA A 323 13.21 -6.55 -9.21
N SER A 324 12.99 -7.19 -8.05
CA SER A 324 13.59 -6.72 -6.78
C SER A 324 15.10 -6.88 -6.65
N LYS A 325 15.72 -7.79 -7.43
CA LYS A 325 17.15 -8.17 -7.29
C LYS A 325 18.03 -7.67 -8.43
N SER A 326 17.47 -7.49 -9.62
CA SER A 326 18.21 -7.06 -10.80
C SER A 326 17.27 -6.72 -11.94
N TYR A 327 17.53 -5.62 -12.64
CA TYR A 327 16.89 -5.28 -13.92
C TYR A 327 17.46 -6.10 -15.08
N VAL A 328 17.60 -7.41 -14.88
CA VAL A 328 18.05 -8.32 -15.92
C VAL A 328 16.81 -8.77 -16.67
N ALA A 329 16.67 -8.26 -17.90
CA ALA A 329 15.59 -8.62 -18.79
C ALA A 329 15.43 -10.15 -18.87
N GLY A 330 14.21 -10.63 -18.61
CA GLY A 330 13.87 -12.05 -18.62
C GLY A 330 13.84 -12.73 -17.24
N GLU A 331 14.31 -12.07 -16.16
CA GLU A 331 14.13 -12.60 -14.81
C GLU A 331 12.66 -12.52 -14.36
N PRO A 332 12.19 -13.45 -13.51
CA PRO A 332 10.83 -13.41 -13.00
C PRO A 332 10.56 -12.14 -12.18
N CYS A 333 9.40 -11.52 -12.38
CA CYS A 333 8.91 -10.48 -11.48
C CYS A 333 8.68 -11.11 -10.09
N ASP A 334 9.32 -10.55 -9.07
CA ASP A 334 9.23 -11.02 -7.68
C ASP A 334 8.85 -9.91 -6.69
N GLY A 335 8.73 -8.66 -7.18
CA GLY A 335 8.13 -7.53 -6.49
C GLY A 335 6.76 -7.17 -7.05
N THR A 336 5.90 -6.65 -6.18
CA THR A 336 4.61 -6.05 -6.53
C THR A 336 4.70 -4.57 -6.17
N THR A 337 4.52 -3.71 -7.17
CA THR A 337 4.47 -2.27 -6.97
C THR A 337 3.11 -1.85 -6.43
N PHE A 338 3.08 -0.73 -5.71
CA PHE A 338 1.85 -0.06 -5.33
C PHE A 338 1.97 1.42 -5.68
N GLY A 339 0.87 1.99 -6.13
CA GLY A 339 0.63 3.42 -6.18
C GLY A 339 -0.61 3.74 -5.35
N MET A 340 -0.60 4.85 -4.63
CA MET A 340 -1.79 5.34 -3.95
C MET A 340 -1.87 6.86 -3.91
N ARG A 341 -3.10 7.38 -4.00
CA ARG A 341 -3.42 8.75 -3.63
C ARG A 341 -3.79 8.82 -2.16
N PHE A 342 -3.43 9.91 -1.49
CA PHE A 342 -3.76 10.09 -0.08
C PHE A 342 -3.95 11.56 0.31
N ASP A 343 -4.75 11.80 1.34
CA ASP A 343 -4.74 13.05 2.09
C ASP A 343 -4.45 12.77 3.56
N THR A 344 -3.97 13.78 4.26
CA THR A 344 -3.72 13.71 5.70
C THR A 344 -4.66 14.61 6.49
N THR A 345 -4.78 14.31 7.78
CA THR A 345 -5.32 15.24 8.78
C THR A 345 -4.23 15.57 9.81
N PRO A 346 -4.17 16.81 10.32
CA PRO A 346 -3.24 17.15 11.40
C PRO A 346 -3.48 16.27 12.63
N VAL A 347 -2.42 15.84 13.30
CA VAL A 347 -2.48 15.09 14.57
C VAL A 347 -1.28 15.42 15.46
N THR A 348 -1.30 14.90 16.68
CA THR A 348 -0.11 14.79 17.52
C THR A 348 0.32 13.32 17.64
N ILE A 349 1.61 13.08 17.87
CA ILE A 349 2.09 11.73 18.22
C ILE A 349 1.57 11.39 19.63
N GLY A 350 0.85 10.28 19.73
CA GLY A 350 0.23 9.79 20.96
C GLY A 350 1.12 8.81 21.72
N ALA A 351 0.48 7.86 22.41
CA ALA A 351 1.19 6.87 23.20
C ALA A 351 2.03 5.94 22.31
N VAL A 352 3.28 5.71 22.73
CA VAL A 352 4.13 4.68 22.15
C VAL A 352 3.79 3.35 22.80
N VAL A 353 3.41 2.36 21.99
CA VAL A 353 3.04 1.01 22.46
C VAL A 353 3.72 -0.05 21.61
N PRO A 354 3.96 -1.26 22.13
CA PRO A 354 4.60 -2.32 21.35
C PRO A 354 3.87 -2.60 20.03
N LEU A 355 4.65 -2.80 18.96
CA LEU A 355 4.09 -3.28 17.70
C LEU A 355 3.38 -4.61 17.96
N PRO A 356 2.14 -4.82 17.47
CA PRO A 356 1.47 -6.09 17.62
C PRO A 356 2.29 -7.23 17.01
N GLU A 357 2.54 -8.29 17.79
CA GLU A 357 3.22 -9.47 17.28
C GLU A 357 2.39 -10.13 16.17
N VAL A 358 3.04 -10.47 15.05
CA VAL A 358 2.44 -11.29 14.01
C VAL A 358 2.26 -12.69 14.57
N THR A 359 1.01 -13.03 14.89
CA THR A 359 0.66 -14.35 15.42
C THR A 359 0.23 -15.24 14.27
N ALA A 360 0.87 -16.42 14.15
CA ALA A 360 0.45 -17.44 13.20
C ALA A 360 -1.05 -17.72 13.38
N LYS A 361 -1.82 -17.54 12.31
CA LYS A 361 -3.28 -17.76 12.32
C LYS A 361 -3.67 -19.15 11.83
N CYS A 362 -2.74 -19.86 11.20
CA CYS A 362 -2.92 -21.18 10.65
C CYS A 362 -2.23 -22.24 11.51
N PRO A 363 -2.71 -23.50 11.50
CA PRO A 363 -1.92 -24.63 11.96
C PRO A 363 -0.57 -24.67 11.21
N ALA A 364 0.50 -25.12 11.88
CA ALA A 364 1.85 -25.08 11.32
C ALA A 364 2.00 -25.85 10.00
N GLU A 365 1.20 -26.90 9.80
CA GLU A 365 1.15 -27.70 8.58
C GLU A 365 0.42 -27.01 7.40
N TYR A 366 -0.36 -25.96 7.67
CA TYR A 366 -1.14 -25.22 6.67
C TYR A 366 -0.80 -23.72 6.63
N ASP A 367 0.29 -23.33 7.29
CA ASP A 367 0.76 -21.96 7.33
C ASP A 367 1.51 -21.63 6.02
N PRO A 368 1.14 -20.56 5.29
CA PRO A 368 1.81 -20.15 4.07
C PRO A 368 3.19 -19.54 4.30
N ALA A 369 3.72 -19.52 5.54
CA ALA A 369 5.00 -18.92 5.90
C ALA A 369 6.23 -19.34 5.06
N LYS A 370 6.13 -20.44 4.30
CA LYS A 370 7.20 -20.97 3.44
C LYS A 370 6.84 -21.02 1.96
N ASP A 371 5.68 -20.50 1.61
CA ASP A 371 5.17 -20.49 0.25
C ASP A 371 5.73 -19.30 -0.53
N THR A 372 5.76 -19.41 -1.86
CA THR A 372 6.38 -18.43 -2.77
C THR A 372 5.64 -18.34 -4.09
N CYS A 373 5.81 -17.23 -4.80
CA CYS A 373 5.30 -17.06 -6.17
C CYS A 373 6.10 -17.83 -7.23
N THR A 374 7.27 -18.35 -6.88
CA THR A 374 8.10 -19.16 -7.80
C THR A 374 7.58 -20.58 -8.00
N LYS A 375 6.70 -21.07 -7.11
CA LYS A 375 6.12 -22.41 -7.19
C LYS A 375 4.65 -22.30 -7.56
N ALA A 376 4.28 -22.92 -8.67
CA ALA A 376 2.89 -23.10 -9.06
C ALA A 376 2.09 -23.96 -8.06
N GLU A 377 2.76 -24.63 -7.11
CA GLU A 377 2.23 -25.62 -6.15
C GLU A 377 0.92 -26.28 -6.60
N GLN A 378 1.03 -27.40 -7.34
CA GLN A 378 -0.03 -28.39 -7.62
C GLN A 378 -1.47 -27.93 -7.33
N LEU A 379 -1.93 -26.92 -8.08
CA LEU A 379 -3.31 -26.40 -8.05
C LEU A 379 -4.34 -27.53 -8.23
#